data_AF-A0A438X7N3-F1
#
_entry.id   AF-A0A438X7N3-F1
#
_cell.length_a   1.000
_cell.length_b   1.000
_cell.length_c   1.000
_cell.angle_alpha   90.00
_cell.angle_beta   90.00
_cell.angle_gamma   90.00
#
_symmetry.space_group_name_H-M   'P 1'
#
loop_
_entity.id
_entity.type
_entity.pdbx_description
1 polymer ?
#
loop_
_entity_poly.entity_id
_entity_poly.type
_entity_poly.pdbx_seq_one_letter_code
_entity_poly.pdbx_strand_id
1 'polypeptide(L)' 'PWCGPCKMLSPVIDELASEYEGKAKICKVNTDEQEELSAKFGIRSIPTLLFTKDGEVVHQLVGVQTKVALKEQLNKLLG' A
#
# COMPACT_ATOMS: atom_id res chain seq x y z
N PRO A 1 12.15 -9.25 2.14
CA PRO A 1 11.57 -8.64 3.36
C PRO A 1 11.62 -9.57 4.59
N TRP A 2 12.31 -9.15 5.65
CA TRP A 2 12.38 -9.83 6.95
C TRP A 2 11.11 -9.58 7.81
N CYS A 3 10.37 -8.52 7.52
CA CYS A 3 9.13 -8.13 8.18
C CYS A 3 8.02 -9.19 8.03
N GLY A 4 7.73 -9.92 9.11
CA GLY A 4 6.63 -10.90 9.18
C GLY A 4 5.26 -10.34 8.82
N PRO A 5 4.82 -9.20 9.41
CA PRO A 5 3.55 -8.56 9.07
C PRO A 5 3.43 -8.18 7.59
N CYS A 6 4.53 -7.79 6.96
CA CYS A 6 4.58 -7.45 5.53
C CYS A 6 4.40 -8.69 4.66
N LYS A 7 4.97 -9.84 5.06
CA LYS A 7 4.77 -11.13 4.36
C LYS A 7 3.30 -11.56 4.39
N MET A 8 2.61 -11.35 5.52
CA MET A 8 1.18 -11.66 5.65
C MET A 8 0.32 -10.80 4.71
N LEU A 9 0.68 -9.53 4.54
CA LEU A 9 -0.08 -8.60 3.72
C LEU A 9 0.22 -8.75 2.21
N SER A 10 1.41 -9.22 1.84
CA SER A 10 1.80 -9.38 0.43
C SER A 10 0.77 -10.10 -0.45
N PRO A 11 0.25 -11.30 -0.11
CA PRO A 11 -0.73 -11.97 -0.96
C PRO A 11 -2.02 -11.17 -1.11
N VAL A 12 -2.45 -10.46 -0.06
CA VAL A 12 -3.63 -9.58 -0.13
C VAL A 12 -3.39 -8.43 -1.11
N ILE A 13 -2.20 -7.83 -1.10
CA ILE A 13 -1.84 -6.77 -2.05
C ILE A 13 -1.76 -7.31 -3.48
N ASP A 14 -1.24 -8.52 -3.69
CA ASP A 14 -1.14 -9.14 -5.01
C ASP A 14 -2.52 -9.47 -5.60
N GLU A 15 -3.45 -9.95 -4.76
CA GLU A 15 -4.85 -10.15 -5.15
C GLU A 15 -5.53 -8.82 -5.51
N LEU A 16 -5.34 -7.78 -4.68
CA LEU A 16 -5.90 -6.46 -4.97
C LEU A 16 -5.32 -5.88 -6.26
N ALA A 17 -4.01 -6.04 -6.52
CA ALA A 17 -3.39 -5.58 -7.75
C ALA A 17 -4.04 -6.21 -9.00
N SER A 18 -4.36 -7.50 -8.93
CA SER A 18 -5.08 -8.20 -10.00
C SER A 18 -6.54 -7.72 -10.13
N GLU A 19 -7.26 -7.56 -9.01
CA GLU A 19 -8.68 -7.17 -9.04
C GLU A 19 -8.93 -5.72 -9.49
N TYR A 20 -7.96 -4.84 -9.23
CA TYR A 20 -8.02 -3.42 -9.57
C TYR A 20 -7.21 -3.07 -10.82
N GLU A 21 -6.78 -4.08 -11.59
CA GLU A 21 -6.12 -3.87 -12.87
C GLU A 21 -6.98 -2.98 -13.77
N GLY A 22 -6.35 -1.95 -14.37
CA GLY A 22 -7.03 -0.93 -15.17
C GLY A 22 -7.83 0.11 -14.38
N LYS A 23 -8.03 -0.05 -13.07
CA LYS A 23 -8.74 0.92 -12.20
C LYS A 23 -7.80 1.68 -11.28
N ALA A 24 -6.84 0.99 -10.67
CA ALA A 24 -5.83 1.57 -9.80
C ALA A 24 -4.48 0.89 -10.01
N LYS A 25 -3.39 1.65 -9.88
CA LYS A 25 -2.05 1.08 -9.85
C LYS A 25 -1.70 0.73 -8.42
N ILE A 26 -1.52 -0.57 -8.16
CA ILE A 26 -1.11 -1.08 -6.86
C ILE A 26 0.32 -1.56 -6.97
N CYS A 27 1.19 -1.04 -6.12
CA CYS A 27 2.63 -1.30 -6.17
C CYS A 27 3.14 -1.65 -4.77
N LYS A 28 4.18 -2.49 -4.72
CA LYS A 28 4.91 -2.82 -3.50
C LYS A 28 6.31 -2.24 -3.60
N VAL A 29 6.78 -1.62 -2.53
CA VAL A 29 8.13 -1.06 -2.44
C VAL A 29 8.82 -1.68 -1.23
N ASN A 30 10.04 -2.18 -1.43
CA ASN A 30 10.88 -2.62 -0.33
C ASN A 30 11.61 -1.40 0.27
N THR A 31 11.34 -1.09 1.53
CA THR A 31 11.93 0.07 2.21
C THR A 31 13.42 -0.09 2.44
N ASP A 32 13.91 -1.33 2.58
CA ASP A 32 15.34 -1.62 2.77
C ASP A 32 16.16 -1.35 1.48
N GLU A 33 15.51 -1.45 0.31
CA GLU A 33 16.14 -1.20 -0.99
C GLU A 33 15.92 0.24 -1.49
N GLN A 34 14.91 0.92 -0.95
CA GLN A 34 14.46 2.24 -1.38
C GLN A 34 14.39 3.19 -0.17
N GLU A 35 15.52 3.35 0.52
CA GLU A 35 15.62 4.13 1.76
C GLU A 35 15.28 5.60 1.53
N GLU A 36 15.77 6.21 0.44
CA GLU A 36 15.47 7.62 0.10
C GLU A 36 13.98 7.84 -0.15
N LEU A 37 13.33 6.92 -0.86
CA LEU A 37 11.89 6.98 -1.13
C LEU A 37 11.09 6.82 0.17
N SER A 38 11.52 5.90 1.04
CA SER A 38 10.94 5.67 2.36
C SER A 38 11.04 6.91 3.24
N ALA A 39 12.20 7.57 3.24
CA ALA A 39 12.41 8.83 3.96
C ALA A 39 11.54 9.96 3.38
N LYS A 40 11.47 10.08 2.05
CA LYS A 40 10.65 11.10 1.35
C LYS A 40 9.17 11.01 1.74
N PHE A 41 8.64 9.80 1.86
CA PHE A 41 7.25 9.57 2.29
C PHE A 41 7.08 9.45 3.81
N GLY A 42 8.14 9.66 4.60
CA GLY A 42 8.07 9.61 6.06
C GLY A 42 7.71 8.24 6.62
N ILE A 43 8.12 7.15 5.95
CA ILE A 43 7.85 5.78 6.39
C ILE A 43 8.69 5.46 7.63
N ARG A 44 8.02 5.37 8.78
CA ARG A 44 8.65 5.06 10.08
C ARG A 44 8.39 3.63 10.56
N SER A 45 7.43 2.95 9.95
CA SER A 45 6.98 1.62 10.36
C SER A 45 6.44 0.86 9.16
N ILE A 46 6.61 -0.45 9.15
CA ILE A 46 6.13 -1.32 8.06
C ILE A 46 5.20 -2.41 8.61
N PRO A 47 4.17 -2.81 7.84
CA PRO A 47 3.78 -2.26 6.54
C PRO A 47 3.13 -0.87 6.68
N THR A 48 3.42 0.03 5.73
CA THR A 48 2.69 1.29 5.53
C THR A 48 2.11 1.27 4.13
N LEU A 49 0.86 1.70 4.02
CA LEU A 49 0.12 1.78 2.78
C LEU A 49 -0.19 3.24 2.49
N LEU A 50 0.26 3.70 1.32
CA LEU A 50 -0.01 5.05 0.84
C LEU A 50 -1.01 4.96 -0.30
N PHE A 51 -2.03 5.80 -0.25
CA PHE A 51 -2.98 5.98 -1.33
C PHE A 51 -2.70 7.31 -1.99
N THR A 52 -2.38 7.27 -3.26
CA THR A 52 -2.09 8.46 -4.05
C THR A 52 -3.17 8.69 -5.09
N LYS A 53 -3.54 9.95 -5.30
CA LYS A 53 -4.46 10.40 -6.34
C LYS A 53 -3.94 11.71 -6.91
N ASP A 54 -3.88 11.82 -8.23
CA ASP A 54 -3.39 13.01 -8.94
C ASP A 54 -1.99 13.48 -8.52
N GLY A 55 -1.13 12.54 -8.11
CA GLY A 55 0.25 12.81 -7.69
C GLY A 55 0.42 13.15 -6.20
N GLU A 56 -0.68 13.26 -5.45
CA GLU A 56 -0.67 13.60 -4.03
C GLU A 56 -1.06 12.41 -3.15
N VAL A 57 -0.51 12.33 -1.94
CA VAL A 57 -0.92 11.33 -0.94
C VAL A 57 -2.23 11.78 -0.31
N VAL A 58 -3.32 11.09 -0.63
CA VAL A 58 -4.67 11.42 -0.13
C VAL A 58 -5.05 10.62 1.10
N HIS A 59 -4.40 9.48 1.32
CA HIS A 59 -4.64 8.65 2.50
C HIS A 59 -3.41 7.82 2.86
N GLN A 60 -3.25 7.50 4.14
CA GLN A 60 -2.17 6.67 4.66
C GLN A 60 -2.69 5.77 5.77
N LEU A 61 -2.32 4.50 5.72
CA LEU A 61 -2.58 3.51 6.76
C LEU A 61 -1.26 2.88 7.20
N VAL A 62 -1.13 2.65 8.50
CA VAL A 62 0.04 1.97 9.10
C VAL A 62 -0.42 0.69 9.76
N GLY A 63 0.34 -0.39 9.54
CA GLY A 63 0.06 -1.72 10.07
C GLY A 63 -0.71 -2.61 9.10
N VAL A 64 -0.95 -3.85 9.54
CA VAL A 64 -1.65 -4.87 8.74
C VAL A 64 -3.11 -4.48 8.61
N GLN A 65 -3.62 -4.54 7.38
CA GLN A 65 -5.02 -4.26 7.05
C GLN A 65 -5.69 -5.50 6.48
N THR A 66 -7.00 -5.59 6.63
CA THR A 66 -7.79 -6.65 5.99
C THR A 66 -8.07 -6.29 4.53
N LYS A 67 -8.23 -7.30 3.67
CA LYS A 67 -8.59 -7.09 2.26
C LYS A 67 -9.86 -6.23 2.12
N VAL A 68 -10.86 -6.47 2.96
CA VAL A 68 -12.13 -5.74 2.94
C VAL A 68 -11.91 -4.26 3.21
N ALA A 69 -11.17 -3.90 4.27
CA ALA A 69 -10.88 -2.51 4.59
C ALA A 69 -10.12 -1.79 3.45
N LEU A 70 -9.16 -2.47 2.82
CA LEU A 70 -8.44 -1.92 1.67
C LEU A 70 -9.33 -1.69 0.46
N LYS A 71 -10.24 -2.63 0.16
CA LYS A 71 -11.23 -2.47 -0.91
C LYS A 71 -12.14 -1.28 -0.67
N GLU A 72 -12.61 -1.11 0.55
CA GLU A 72 -13.46 0.03 0.91
C GLU A 72 -12.73 1.36 0.68
N GLN A 73 -11.46 1.47 1.08
CA GLN A 73 -10.67 2.68 0.82
C GLN A 73 -10.43 2.90 -0.68
N LEU A 74 -10.04 1.87 -1.42
CA LEU A 74 -9.84 1.97 -2.87
C LEU A 74 -11.12 2.42 -3.59
N ASN A 75 -12.25 1.79 -3.28
CA ASN A 75 -13.54 2.14 -3.89
C ASN A 75 -13.96 3.57 -3.56
N LYS A 76 -13.76 4.01 -2.31
CA LYS A 76 -14.06 5.38 -1.88
C LYS A 76 -13.22 6.41 -2.64
N LEU A 77 -11.97 6.09 -2.97
CA LEU A 77 -11.06 6.97 -3.70
C LEU A 77 -11.31 6.96 -5.22
N LEU A 78 -11.79 5.83 -5.75
CA LEU A 78 -12.14 5.69 -7.17
C LEU A 78 -13.40 6.47 -7.52
N GLY A 79 -14.39 6.55 -6.61
CA GLY A 79 -15.58 7.39 -6.75
C GLY A 79 -16.50 6.93 -7.87
#